data_AF-A0A2V7G9P7-F1
#
_entry.id   AF-A0A2V7G9P7-F1
#
_cell.length_a   1.000
_cell.length_b   1.000
_cell.length_c   1.000
_cell.angle_alpha   90.00
_cell.angle_beta   90.00
_cell.angle_gamma   90.00
#
_symmetry.space_group_name_H-M   'P 1'
#
loop_
_entity.id
_entity.type
_entity.pdbx_description
1 polymer ?
#
loop_
_entity_poly.entity_id
_entity_poly.type
_entity_poly.pdbx_seq_one_letter_code
_entity_poly.pdbx_strand_id
1 'polypeptide(L)'
;MAWIMAQNAAVTAVESLAGFALGGVAGLLLAVTFAYSRLLERGVLPYVIASQTVPILAIAPMVVVWLGTSWFSKAVIAAYLTFFPVTINMLRGLKAVDPEALVLRWQPAVPTG
;
A
#
# COMPACT_ATOMS: atom_id res chain seq x y z
N MET A 1 0.51 -6.39 35.68
CA MET A 1 -0.48 -6.01 34.63
C MET A 1 0.13 -5.18 33.52
N ALA A 2 0.78 -4.03 33.81
CA ALA A 2 1.39 -3.18 32.76
C ALA A 2 2.36 -3.92 31.82
N TRP A 3 3.15 -4.85 32.37
CA TRP A 3 4.11 -5.64 31.60
C TRP A 3 3.47 -6.55 30.54
N ILE A 4 2.35 -7.22 30.86
CA ILE A 4 1.64 -8.09 29.91
C ILE A 4 1.04 -7.28 28.76
N MET A 5 0.52 -6.08 29.06
CA MET A 5 0.02 -5.17 28.02
C MET A 5 1.14 -4.73 27.09
N ALA A 6 2.32 -4.40 27.64
CA ALA A 6 3.49 -4.03 26.84
C ALA A 6 3.97 -5.18 25.94
N GLN A 7 3.98 -6.42 26.44
CA GLN A 7 4.33 -7.60 25.64
C GLN A 7 3.34 -7.82 24.48
N ASN A 8 2.04 -7.75 24.73
CA ASN A 8 1.01 -7.93 23.70
C ASN A 8 1.04 -6.81 22.65
N ALA A 9 1.30 -5.57 23.08
CA ALA A 9 1.48 -4.44 22.18
C ALA A 9 2.69 -4.63 21.26
N ALA A 10 3.83 -5.10 21.80
CA ALA A 10 5.03 -5.37 21.01
C ALA A 10 4.79 -6.46 19.95
N VAL A 11 4.12 -7.56 20.32
CA VAL A 11 3.75 -8.63 19.37
C VAL A 11 2.86 -8.08 18.25
N THR A 12 1.83 -7.31 18.61
CA THR A 12 0.91 -6.71 17.64
C THR A 12 1.64 -5.74 16.71
N ALA A 13 2.60 -4.98 17.23
CA ALA A 13 3.43 -4.07 16.45
C ALA A 13 4.28 -4.83 15.43
N VAL A 14 4.93 -5.93 15.83
CA VAL A 14 5.73 -6.76 14.91
C VAL A 14 4.84 -7.40 13.83
N GLU A 15 3.70 -7.97 14.21
CA GLU A 15 2.72 -8.55 13.27
C GLU A 15 2.24 -7.49 12.26
N SER A 16 1.95 -6.27 12.74
CA SER A 16 1.50 -5.15 11.91
C SER A 16 2.60 -4.64 10.98
N LEU A 17 3.84 -4.52 11.47
CA LEU A 17 4.99 -4.09 10.67
C LEU A 17 5.33 -5.10 9.58
N ALA A 18 5.29 -6.40 9.90
CA ALA A 18 5.49 -7.46 8.93
C ALA A 18 4.40 -7.41 7.84
N GLY A 19 3.14 -7.28 8.24
CA GLY A 19 2.03 -7.11 7.29
C GLY A 19 2.18 -5.85 6.43
N PHE A 20 2.52 -4.71 7.03
CA PHE A 20 2.77 -3.45 6.32
C PHE A 20 3.93 -3.58 5.32
N ALA A 21 5.02 -4.25 5.68
CA ALA A 21 6.13 -4.48 4.77
C ALA A 21 5.69 -5.34 3.57
N LEU A 22 4.95 -6.42 3.82
CA LEU A 22 4.44 -7.30 2.75
C LEU A 22 3.45 -6.58 1.83
N GLY A 23 2.42 -5.95 2.40
CA GLY A 23 1.41 -5.22 1.64
C GLY A 23 1.99 -3.99 0.94
N GLY A 24 2.93 -3.31 1.60
CA GLY A 24 3.63 -2.15 1.08
C GLY A 24 4.53 -2.47 -0.09
N VAL A 25 5.34 -3.54 -0.02
CA VAL A 25 6.16 -4.01 -1.13
C VAL A 25 5.28 -4.43 -2.31
N ALA A 26 4.22 -5.20 -2.07
CA ALA A 26 3.30 -5.59 -3.12
C ALA A 26 2.64 -4.38 -3.80
N GLY A 27 2.17 -3.41 -3.00
CA GLY A 27 1.54 -2.20 -3.52
C GLY A 27 2.51 -1.28 -4.26
N LEU A 28 3.75 -1.15 -3.76
CA LEU A 28 4.82 -0.42 -4.42
C LEU A 28 5.14 -1.01 -5.80
N LEU A 29 5.35 -2.32 -5.89
CA LEU A 29 5.65 -3.00 -7.15
C LEU A 29 4.52 -2.82 -8.17
N LEU A 30 3.27 -2.91 -7.71
CA LEU A 30 2.11 -2.71 -8.57
C LEU A 30 1.98 -1.25 -9.05
N ALA A 31 2.18 -0.29 -8.15
CA ALA A 31 2.18 1.14 -8.48
C ALA A 31 3.26 1.50 -9.51
N VAL A 32 4.47 0.95 -9.34
CA VAL A 32 5.56 1.11 -10.32
C VAL A 32 5.17 0.51 -11.67
N THR A 33 4.57 -0.69 -11.68
CA THR A 33 4.08 -1.33 -12.91
C THR A 33 3.03 -0.46 -13.62
N PHE A 34 2.11 0.16 -12.87
CA PHE A 34 1.12 1.09 -13.42
C PHE A 34 1.74 2.39 -13.95
N ALA A 35 2.80 2.89 -13.31
CA ALA A 35 3.53 4.06 -13.79
C ALA A 35 4.18 3.80 -15.16
N TYR A 36 4.69 2.58 -15.40
CA TYR A 36 5.27 2.21 -16.70
C TYR A 36 4.24 1.90 -17.79
N SER A 37 3.05 1.39 -17.45
CA SER A 37 2.05 0.98 -18.44
C SER A 37 0.65 1.50 -18.13
N ARG A 38 0.20 2.47 -18.94
CA ARG A 38 -1.17 3.02 -18.89
C ARG A 38 -2.24 1.97 -19.19
N LEU A 39 -1.92 0.92 -19.95
CA LEU A 39 -2.86 -0.17 -20.24
C LEU A 39 -3.09 -1.05 -19.00
N LEU A 40 -2.02 -1.43 -18.30
CA LEU A 40 -2.11 -2.19 -17.05
C LEU A 40 -2.80 -1.37 -15.97
N GLU A 41 -2.49 -0.08 -15.86
CA GLU A 41 -3.21 0.80 -14.95
C GLU A 41 -4.72 0.76 -15.25
N ARG A 42 -5.15 1.06 -16.47
CA ARG A 42 -6.58 1.08 -16.81
C ARG A 42 -7.27 -0.28 -16.64
N GLY A 43 -6.56 -1.37 -16.92
CA GLY A 43 -7.10 -2.72 -16.80
C GLY A 43 -7.15 -3.25 -15.37
N VAL A 44 -6.11 -2.99 -14.57
CA VAL A 44 -5.94 -3.61 -13.24
C VAL A 44 -6.43 -2.71 -12.11
N LEU A 45 -6.34 -1.38 -12.26
CA LEU A 45 -6.80 -0.41 -11.25
C LEU A 45 -8.26 -0.62 -10.82
N PRO A 46 -9.22 -0.96 -11.71
CA PRO A 46 -10.58 -1.29 -11.28
C PRO A 46 -10.64 -2.44 -10.28
N TYR A 47 -9.81 -3.48 -10.44
CA TYR A 47 -9.74 -4.60 -9.50
C TYR A 47 -9.09 -4.20 -8.17
N VAL A 48 -8.09 -3.32 -8.22
CA VAL A 48 -7.48 -2.74 -7.01
C VAL A 48 -8.48 -1.90 -6.23
N ILE A 49 -9.33 -1.12 -6.91
CA ILE A 49 -10.41 -0.37 -6.25
C ILE A 49 -11.47 -1.33 -5.71
N ALA A 50 -11.83 -2.36 -6.48
CA ALA A 50 -12.81 -3.37 -6.07
C ALA A 50 -12.37 -4.13 -4.80
N SER A 51 -11.06 -4.37 -4.58
CA SER A 51 -10.58 -5.06 -3.39
C SER A 51 -11.00 -4.35 -2.09
N GLN A 52 -11.09 -3.03 -2.07
CA GLN A 52 -11.50 -2.27 -0.89
C GLN A 52 -12.99 -2.32 -0.60
N THR A 53 -13.79 -2.78 -1.56
CA THR A 53 -15.24 -2.92 -1.34
C THR A 53 -15.56 -4.13 -0.46
N VAL A 54 -14.63 -5.09 -0.37
CA VAL A 54 -14.77 -6.26 0.48
C VAL A 54 -14.47 -5.87 1.93
N PRO A 55 -15.44 -6.01 2.86
CA PRO A 55 -15.22 -5.66 4.25
C PRO A 55 -14.20 -6.60 4.89
N ILE A 56 -13.29 -6.05 5.69
CA ILE A 56 -12.27 -6.83 6.41
C ILE A 56 -12.89 -7.90 7.31
N LEU A 57 -14.09 -7.65 7.84
CA LEU A 57 -14.89 -8.59 8.63
C LEU A 57 -15.21 -9.88 7.86
N ALA A 58 -15.31 -9.83 6.52
CA ALA A 58 -15.50 -11.02 5.69
C ALA A 58 -14.18 -11.74 5.39
N ILE A 59 -13.10 -10.99 5.16
CA ILE A 59 -11.79 -11.54 4.77
C ILE A 59 -11.08 -12.20 5.95
N ALA A 60 -11.06 -11.54 7.11
CA ALA A 60 -10.34 -12.02 8.28
C ALA A 60 -10.68 -13.48 8.66
N PRO A 61 -11.95 -13.89 8.80
CA PRO A 61 -12.27 -15.28 9.10
C PRO A 61 -11.89 -16.23 7.96
N MET A 62 -12.02 -15.83 6.69
CA MET A 62 -11.59 -16.67 5.56
C MET A 62 -10.08 -16.96 5.60
N VAL A 63 -9.27 -15.94 5.88
CA VAL A 63 -7.82 -16.08 6.02
C VAL A 63 -7.47 -17.01 7.18
N VAL A 64 -8.15 -16.88 8.33
CA VAL A 64 -7.93 -17.75 9.49
C VAL A 64 -8.33 -19.20 9.20
N VAL A 65 -9.40 -19.43 8.44
CA VAL A 65 -9.81 -20.81 8.06
C VAL A 65 -8.76 -21.47 7.16
N TRP A 66 -8.11 -20.72 6.27
CA TRP A 66 -7.10 -21.28 5.36
C TRP A 66 -5.70 -21.39 5.97
N LEU A 67 -5.26 -20.36 6.70
CA LEU A 67 -3.90 -20.24 7.22
C LEU A 67 -3.78 -20.59 8.71
N GLY A 68 -4.92 -20.83 9.38
CA GLY A 68 -5.01 -21.08 10.81
C GLY A 68 -4.91 -19.82 11.67
N THR A 69 -4.97 -19.99 12.99
CA THR A 69 -4.84 -18.91 13.97
C THR A 69 -3.37 -18.71 14.33
N SER A 70 -2.59 -18.13 13.41
CA SER A 70 -1.16 -17.85 13.61
C SER A 70 -0.84 -16.37 13.45
N TRP A 71 0.36 -15.96 13.86
CA TRP A 71 0.88 -14.60 13.64
C TRP A 71 0.91 -14.25 12.14
N PHE A 72 1.15 -15.25 11.30
CA PHE A 72 1.20 -15.10 9.84
C PHE A 72 -0.17 -14.67 9.27
N SER A 73 -1.26 -15.26 9.76
CA SER A 73 -2.61 -14.89 9.32
C SER A 73 -2.94 -13.43 9.63
N LYS A 74 -2.52 -12.93 10.79
CA LYS A 74 -2.68 -11.52 11.17
C LYS A 74 -1.83 -10.60 10.28
N ALA A 75 -0.58 -11.01 9.98
CA ALA A 75 0.29 -10.28 9.07
C ALA A 75 -0.31 -10.21 7.65
N VAL A 76 -0.90 -11.30 7.15
CA VAL A 76 -1.59 -11.33 5.85
C VAL A 76 -2.80 -10.40 5.82
N ILE A 77 -3.61 -10.36 6.89
CA ILE A 77 -4.73 -9.44 7.01
C ILE A 77 -4.24 -7.98 7.01
N ALA A 78 -3.17 -7.68 7.76
CA ALA A 78 -2.55 -6.35 7.77
C ALA A 78 -1.94 -5.98 6.40
N ALA A 79 -1.35 -6.93 5.69
CA ALA A 79 -0.84 -6.75 4.33
C ALA A 79 -1.97 -6.39 3.36
N TYR A 80 -3.11 -7.09 3.42
CA TYR A 80 -4.28 -6.78 2.61
C TYR A 80 -4.79 -5.36 2.86
N LEU A 81 -4.90 -4.97 4.14
CA LEU A 81 -5.39 -3.64 4.53
C LEU A 81 -4.47 -2.51 4.03
N THR A 82 -3.17 -2.75 4.00
CA THR A 82 -2.16 -1.75 3.64
C THR A 82 -1.85 -1.72 2.15
N PHE A 83 -2.10 -2.82 1.43
CA PHE A 83 -1.86 -2.95 -0.01
C PHE A 83 -2.52 -1.84 -0.84
N PHE A 84 -3.83 -1.63 -0.68
CA PHE A 84 -4.56 -0.62 -1.46
C PHE A 84 -4.06 0.82 -1.24
N PRO A 85 -4.05 1.35 0.01
CA PRO A 85 -3.63 2.72 0.22
C PRO A 85 -2.18 2.93 -0.20
N VAL A 86 -1.28 1.94 -0.01
CA VAL A 86 0.11 2.05 -0.49
C VAL A 86 0.15 2.11 -2.02
N THR A 87 -0.55 1.22 -2.73
CA THR A 87 -0.59 1.21 -4.20
C THR A 87 -1.05 2.57 -4.75
N ILE A 88 -2.16 3.09 -4.25
CA ILE A 88 -2.76 4.32 -4.77
C ILE A 88 -1.92 5.55 -4.42
N ASN A 89 -1.42 5.65 -3.18
CA ASN A 89 -0.59 6.78 -2.77
C ASN A 89 0.75 6.79 -3.52
N MET A 90 1.36 5.62 -3.72
CA MET A 90 2.61 5.51 -4.47
C MET A 90 2.40 5.87 -5.94
N LEU A 91 1.34 5.37 -6.59
CA LEU A 91 1.03 5.72 -7.98
C LEU A 91 0.81 7.23 -8.15
N ARG A 92 0.07 7.85 -7.23
CA ARG A 92 -0.14 9.31 -7.21
C ARG A 92 1.17 10.06 -7.02
N GLY A 93 2.02 9.63 -6.08
CA GLY A 93 3.34 10.22 -5.84
C GLY A 93 4.26 10.12 -7.06
N LEU A 94 4.32 8.96 -7.70
CA LEU A 94 5.09 8.73 -8.93
C LEU A 94 4.63 9.63 -10.08
N LYS A 95 3.32 9.84 -10.21
CA LYS A 95 2.73 10.69 -11.25
C LYS A 95 2.79 12.19 -10.95
N ALA A 96 2.86 12.58 -9.69
CA ALA A 96 2.95 13.99 -9.29
C ALA A 96 4.25 14.65 -9.77
N VAL A 97 5.30 13.87 -10.04
CA VAL A 97 6.59 14.36 -10.54
C VAL A 97 6.56 14.75 -12.02
N ASP A 98 5.51 14.44 -12.77
CA ASP A 98 5.50 14.48 -14.24
C ASP A 98 4.31 15.30 -14.79
N PRO A 99 4.24 16.64 -14.54
CA PRO A 99 4.54 17.62 -15.61
C PRO A 99 5.13 18.99 -15.17
N GLU A 100 5.06 19.40 -13.89
CA GLU A 100 5.51 20.73 -13.43
C GLU A 100 7.03 20.81 -13.18
N ALA A 101 7.66 19.70 -12.80
CA ALA A 101 9.12 19.65 -12.60
C ALA A 101 9.90 19.89 -13.91
N LEU A 102 9.31 19.51 -15.06
CA LEU A 102 9.84 19.83 -16.39
C LEU A 102 9.66 21.31 -16.76
N VAL A 103 8.57 21.93 -16.29
CA VAL A 103 8.27 23.36 -16.52
C VAL A 103 9.24 24.28 -15.78
N LEU A 104 9.67 23.90 -14.57
CA LEU A 104 10.69 24.65 -13.82
C LEU A 104 12.10 24.47 -14.39
N ARG A 105 12.42 23.31 -14.98
CA ARG A 105 13.72 23.04 -15.63
C ARG A 105 13.95 23.88 -16.90
N TRP A 106 12.88 24.41 -17.49
CA TRP A 106 12.91 25.14 -18.77
C TRP A 106 12.52 26.63 -18.65
N GLN A 107 12.52 27.22 -17.46
CA GLN A 107 12.52 28.69 -17.38
C GLN A 107 13.95 29.20 -17.59
N PRO A 108 14.33 29.70 -18.80
CA PRO A 108 15.51 30.54 -18.90
C PRO A 108 15.29 31.73 -17.96
N ALA A 109 16.30 32.05 -17.15
CA ALA A 109 16.25 33.17 -16.21
C ALA A 109 15.73 34.41 -16.95
N VAL A 110 14.51 34.85 -16.62
CA VAL A 110 13.95 36.10 -17.16
C VAL A 110 14.86 37.21 -16.64
N PRO A 111 15.56 37.97 -17.50
CA PRO A 111 16.37 39.09 -17.05
C PRO A 111 15.42 40.16 -16.51
N THR A 112 15.40 40.34 -15.20
CA THR A 112 14.78 41.50 -14.57
C THR A 112 15.84 42.61 -14.49
N GLY A 113 15.86 43.46 -15.52
CA GLY A 113 16.69 44.68 -15.57
C GLY A 113 17.93 44.56 -16.42
#